data_AF-A0A949CCQ7-F1
#
_entry.id   AF-A0A949CCQ7-F1
#
_cell.length_a   1.000
_cell.length_b   1.000
_cell.length_c   1.000
_cell.angle_alpha   90.00
_cell.angle_beta   90.00
_cell.angle_gamma   90.00
#
_symmetry.space_group_name_H-M   'P 1'
#
loop_
_entity.id
_entity.type
_entity.pdbx_description
1 polymer ?
#
loop_
_entity_poly.entity_id
_entity_poly.type
_entity_poly.pdbx_seq_one_letter_code
_entity_poly.pdbx_strand_id
1 'polypeptide(L)' 'VAEELNEDNKKMFFIPKGFAHGFQSLTNNCEVQYFMSEFYSPEHASGVLWDDPLFNIKWPIKNLSLSEKDSDWKLIIK' A
#
# COMPACT_ATOMS: atom_id res chain seq x y z
N VAL A 1 -7.17 8.69 3.14
CA VAL A 1 -8.42 7.89 3.15
C VAL A 1 -8.00 6.42 3.22
N ALA A 2 -8.75 5.59 3.94
CA ALA A 2 -8.54 4.15 4.01
C ALA A 2 -9.89 3.45 4.10
N GLU A 3 -9.96 2.20 3.64
CA GLU A 3 -11.14 1.36 3.67
C GLU A 3 -10.70 -0.10 3.92
N GLU A 4 -11.51 -0.89 4.62
CA GLU A 4 -11.27 -2.32 4.78
C GLU A 4 -11.92 -3.10 3.64
N LEU A 5 -11.14 -3.93 2.95
CA LEU A 5 -11.61 -4.78 1.86
C LEU A 5 -11.59 -6.24 2.31
N ASN A 6 -12.68 -6.95 2.05
CA ASN A 6 -12.77 -8.38 2.33
C ASN A 6 -13.73 -9.08 1.37
N GLU A 7 -13.73 -10.41 1.43
CA GLU A 7 -14.55 -11.25 0.57
C GLU A 7 -16.06 -11.09 0.81
N ASP A 8 -16.50 -10.63 1.97
CA ASP A 8 -17.93 -10.47 2.26
C ASP A 8 -18.47 -9.13 1.74
N ASN A 9 -17.69 -8.06 1.90
CA ASN A 9 -18.13 -6.70 1.55
C ASN A 9 -18.04 -6.41 0.05
N LYS A 10 -17.24 -7.19 -0.69
CA LYS A 10 -17.02 -7.08 -2.14
C LYS A 10 -16.68 -5.65 -2.62
N LYS A 11 -16.14 -4.82 -1.72
CA LYS A 11 -15.74 -3.46 -2.06
C LYS A 11 -14.49 -3.50 -2.93
N MET A 12 -14.39 -2.54 -3.83
CA MET A 12 -13.19 -2.28 -4.61
C MET A 12 -12.71 -0.86 -4.33
N PHE A 13 -11.40 -0.65 -4.35
CA PHE A 13 -10.81 0.65 -4.09
C PHE A 13 -10.08 1.16 -5.33
N PHE A 14 -10.61 2.23 -5.92
CA PHE A 14 -10.03 2.83 -7.11
C PHE A 14 -8.98 3.88 -6.72
N ILE A 15 -7.77 3.73 -7.25
CA ILE A 15 -6.67 4.66 -7.03
C ILE A 15 -6.42 5.45 -8.32
N PRO A 16 -6.73 6.76 -8.35
CA PRO A 16 -6.44 7.58 -9.53
C PRO A 16 -4.93 7.75 -9.76
N LYS A 17 -4.55 8.03 -11.01
CA LYS A 17 -3.15 8.37 -11.36
C LYS A 17 -2.67 9.56 -10.52
N GLY A 18 -1.44 9.45 -10.01
CA GLY A 18 -0.81 10.49 -9.19
C GLY A 18 -1.00 10.31 -7.68
N PHE A 19 -1.70 9.26 -7.23
CA PHE A 19 -1.83 8.91 -5.82
C PHE A 19 -0.92 7.74 -5.45
N ALA A 20 -0.23 7.86 -4.31
CA ALA A 20 0.39 6.72 -3.65
C ALA A 20 -0.67 5.87 -2.95
N HIS A 21 -0.49 4.55 -2.94
CA HIS A 21 -1.34 3.63 -2.19
C HIS A 21 -0.49 2.51 -1.58
N GLY A 22 -1.03 1.88 -0.54
CA GLY A 22 -0.46 0.72 0.12
C GLY A 22 -1.56 -0.02 0.88
N PHE A 23 -1.30 -1.27 1.23
CA PHE A 23 -2.26 -2.10 1.97
C PHE A 23 -1.55 -2.97 2.99
N GLN A 24 -2.30 -3.40 4.01
CA GLN A 24 -1.85 -4.37 5.01
C GLN A 24 -2.86 -5.51 5.00
N SER A 25 -2.39 -6.74 4.80
CA SER A 25 -3.23 -7.92 5.03
C SER A 25 -3.55 -8.02 6.52
N LEU A 26 -4.84 -8.14 6.85
CA LEU A 26 -5.31 -8.25 8.24
C LEU A 26 -5.41 -9.71 8.71
N THR A 27 -5.36 -10.66 7.78
CA THR A 27 -5.45 -12.09 8.01
C THR A 27 -4.32 -12.84 7.32
N ASN A 28 -4.03 -14.04 7.80
CA ASN A 28 -3.19 -14.99 7.07
C ASN A 28 -3.92 -15.46 5.80
N ASN A 29 -3.16 -15.82 4.77
CA ASN A 29 -3.69 -16.30 3.48
C ASN A 29 -4.67 -15.32 2.81
N CYS A 30 -4.33 -14.02 2.84
CA CYS A 30 -5.08 -12.98 2.15
C CYS A 30 -4.66 -12.91 0.66
N GLU A 31 -5.64 -12.88 -0.24
CA GLU A 31 -5.43 -12.62 -1.66
C GLU A 31 -5.89 -11.21 -2.02
N VAL A 32 -5.07 -10.49 -2.77
CA VAL A 32 -5.40 -9.17 -3.31
C VAL A 32 -5.27 -9.22 -4.82
N GLN A 33 -6.35 -8.87 -5.52
CA GLN A 33 -6.35 -8.68 -6.96
C GLN A 33 -6.54 -7.20 -7.26
N TYR A 34 -5.74 -6.65 -8.18
CA TYR A 34 -5.87 -5.28 -8.63
C TYR A 34 -5.64 -5.18 -10.12
N PHE A 35 -6.43 -4.33 -10.77
CA PHE A 35 -6.33 -4.05 -12.19
C PHE A 35 -5.47 -2.81 -12.39
N MET A 36 -4.52 -2.91 -13.33
CA MET A 36 -3.60 -1.84 -13.67
C MET A 36 -3.99 -1.26 -15.03
N SER A 37 -3.99 0.07 -15.13
CA SER A 37 -4.24 0.76 -16.40
C SER A 37 -3.04 0.71 -17.34
N GLU A 38 -1.84 0.43 -16.82
CA GLU A 38 -0.56 0.42 -17.54
C GLU A 38 0.23 -0.83 -17.19
N PHE A 39 1.16 -1.22 -18.08
CA PHE A 39 2.07 -2.33 -17.82
C PHE A 39 3.11 -1.99 -16.74
N TYR A 40 3.60 -3.04 -16.07
CA TYR A 40 4.65 -2.91 -15.07
C TYR A 40 5.94 -2.37 -15.69
N SER A 41 6.50 -1.34 -15.07
CA SER A 41 7.75 -0.70 -15.47
C SER A 41 8.55 -0.34 -14.21
N PRO A 42 9.49 -1.21 -13.78
CA PRO A 42 10.21 -1.06 -12.50
C PRO A 42 11.01 0.23 -12.40
N GLU A 43 11.55 0.72 -13.52
CA GLU A 43 12.33 1.96 -13.61
C GLU A 43 11.51 3.23 -13.31
N HIS A 44 10.17 3.14 -13.41
CA HIS A 44 9.25 4.23 -13.03
C HIS A 44 8.60 4.01 -11.65
N ALA A 45 8.96 2.94 -10.93
CA ALA A 45 8.44 2.69 -9.59
C ALA A 45 9.05 3.69 -8.59
N SER A 46 8.21 4.34 -7.81
CA SER A 46 8.61 5.22 -6.71
C SER A 46 7.74 4.93 -5.50
N GLY A 47 8.27 5.18 -4.31
CA GLY A 47 7.61 4.92 -3.05
C GLY A 47 8.12 5.83 -1.95
N VAL A 48 7.46 5.73 -0.81
CA VAL A 48 7.76 6.44 0.43
C VAL A 48 7.71 5.41 1.54
N LEU A 49 8.47 5.62 2.61
CA LEU A 49 8.42 4.74 3.76
C LEU A 49 6.99 4.67 4.32
N TRP A 50 6.51 3.45 4.54
CA TRP A 50 5.10 3.14 4.87
C TRP A 50 4.61 3.77 6.18
N ASP A 51 5.51 3.99 7.14
CA ASP A 51 5.25 4.59 8.44
C ASP A 51 5.76 6.02 8.56
N ASP A 52 5.94 6.71 7.43
CA ASP A 52 6.31 8.12 7.43
C ASP A 52 5.37 8.92 8.36
N PRO A 53 5.91 9.56 9.42
CA PRO A 53 5.12 10.33 10.38
C PRO A 53 4.31 11.46 9.74
N LEU A 54 4.72 11.97 8.56
CA LEU A 54 4.00 12.99 7.81
C LEU A 54 2.59 12.54 7.46
N PHE A 55 2.40 11.26 7.11
CA PHE A 55 1.09 10.72 6.75
C PHE A 55 0.26 10.29 7.97
N ASN A 56 0.93 9.97 9.09
CA ASN A 56 0.30 9.56 10.35
C ASN A 56 -0.73 8.42 10.17
N ILE A 57 -0.41 7.45 9.30
CA ILE A 57 -1.30 6.32 9.00
C ILE A 57 -1.40 5.40 10.21
N LYS A 58 -2.63 5.06 10.61
CA LYS A 58 -2.89 4.14 11.72
C LYS A 58 -2.96 2.70 11.22
N TRP A 59 -1.79 2.09 11.04
CA TRP A 59 -1.68 0.67 10.69
C TRP A 59 -2.13 -0.23 11.85
N PRO A 60 -3.17 -1.09 11.66
CA PRO A 60 -3.72 -1.96 12.71
C PRO A 60 -2.72 -2.95 13.30
N ILE A 61 -1.91 -3.59 12.46
CA ILE A 61 -0.89 -4.58 12.88
C ILE A 61 0.48 -3.90 12.91
N LYS A 62 1.23 -4.08 14.00
CA LYS A 62 2.57 -3.48 14.18
C LYS A 62 3.73 -4.37 13.74
N ASN A 63 3.59 -5.69 13.91
CA ASN A 63 4.63 -6.63 13.50
C ASN A 63 4.42 -6.99 12.02
N LEU A 64 5.00 -6.19 11.14
CA LEU A 64 4.84 -6.31 9.70
C LEU A 64 5.98 -7.12 9.08
N SER A 65 5.63 -7.91 8.07
CA SER A 65 6.59 -8.45 7.11
C SER A 65 6.63 -7.50 5.92
N LEU A 66 7.79 -6.93 5.63
CA LEU A 66 8.00 -5.98 4.54
C LEU A 66 9.04 -6.57 3.58
N SER A 67 8.93 -6.20 2.30
CA SER A 67 10.00 -6.47 1.35
C SER A 67 11.23 -5.60 1.68
N GLU A 68 12.42 -6.01 1.23
CA GLU A 68 13.63 -5.18 1.33
C GLU A 68 13.41 -3.83 0.64
N LYS A 69 12.82 -3.86 -0.56
CA LYS A 69 12.48 -2.66 -1.34
C LYS A 69 11.61 -1.68 -0.56
N ASP A 70 10.56 -2.16 0.10
CA ASP A 70 9.63 -1.29 0.83
C ASP A 70 10.22 -0.76 2.14
N SER A 71 11.17 -1.50 2.72
CA SER A 71 11.90 -1.10 3.93
C SER A 71 12.97 -0.04 3.64
N ASP A 72 13.43 0.07 2.39
CA ASP A 72 14.53 0.97 1.98
C ASP A 72 14.06 2.35 1.48
N TRP A 73 12.76 2.52 1.26
CA TRP A 73 12.19 3.82 0.88
C TRP A 73 12.52 4.91 1.89
N LYS A 74 12.59 6.16 1.42
CA LYS A 74 12.90 7.31 2.27
C LYS A 74 11.62 7.97 2.77
N LEU A 75 11.75 8.68 3.88
CA LEU A 75 10.75 9.64 4.33
C LEU A 75 10.62 10.76 3.28
N ILE A 76 9.43 11.34 3.13
CA ILE A 76 9.26 12.61 2.45
C ILE A 76 9.90 13.69 3.31
N ILE A 77 11.05 14.17 2.86
CA ILE A 77 11.67 15.38 3.41
C ILE A 77 10.98 16.57 2.74
N LYS A 78 10.39 17.45 3.55
CA LYS A 78 9.93 18.77 3.09
C LYS A 78 11.08 19.76 3.03
#